data_AF-F7KT43-F1
#
_entry.id   AF-F7KT43-F1
#
_cell.length_a   1.000
_cell.length_b   1.000
_cell.length_c   1.000
_cell.angle_alpha   90.00
_cell.angle_beta   90.00
_cell.angle_gamma   90.00
#
_symmetry.space_group_name_H-M   'P 1'
#
loop_
_entity.id
_entity.type
_entity.pdbx_description
1 polymer ?
#
loop_
_entity_poly.entity_id
_entity_poly.type
_entity_poly.pdbx_seq_one_letter_code
_entity_poly.pdbx_strand_id
1 'polypeptide(L)'
;MDDRSIEKMIKSREQGYIWLEQELKMKLGISTAFIAVFFFVIRCLEQNFRYWLPFLVGALVTNGIWNYFLYKREYGNYLSISRYLNAFEEGDYDFHTEEDYMKSGIHSQITEHLERLGSAFGTLRNRLVEEKENTKALITDISHQLKTPIAALGLSFELVKDEDITAAEKMEFLERAEQEVGKLNYLLGTLLNLSRLEADMIRLEPKEASLKETLVRAVNGIFIKANEKK
;
A
#
# COMPACT_ATOMS: atom_id res chain seq x y z
N MET A 1 12.16 1.90 14.79
CA MET A 1 12.90 2.70 13.80
C MET A 1 14.37 2.34 13.96
N ASP A 2 14.98 1.72 12.95
CA ASP A 2 16.34 1.17 13.03
C ASP A 2 17.38 2.28 12.73
N ASP A 3 18.49 2.32 13.45
CA ASP A 3 19.52 3.38 13.35
C ASP A 3 20.06 3.51 11.91
N ARG A 4 20.07 2.38 11.17
CA ARG A 4 20.45 2.32 9.74
C ARG A 4 19.49 3.06 8.80
N SER A 5 18.24 3.26 9.19
CA SER A 5 17.28 4.03 8.38
C SER A 5 17.51 5.54 8.51
N ILE A 6 17.89 6.01 9.70
CA ILE A 6 18.24 7.41 9.96
C ILE A 6 19.54 7.78 9.23
N GLU A 7 20.55 6.92 9.28
CA GLU A 7 21.84 7.15 8.60
C GLU A 7 21.69 7.19 7.07
N LYS A 8 20.82 6.34 6.50
CA LYS A 8 20.48 6.39 5.06
C LYS A 8 19.73 7.66 4.68
N MET A 9 18.79 8.12 5.49
CA MET A 9 18.06 9.37 5.26
C MET A 9 18.99 10.58 5.27
N ILE A 10 19.91 10.66 6.23
CA ILE A 10 20.91 11.74 6.32
C ILE A 10 21.80 11.75 5.07
N LYS A 11 22.30 10.57 4.67
CA LYS A 11 23.17 10.43 3.51
C LYS A 11 22.48 10.78 2.19
N SER A 12 21.21 10.39 2.02
CA SER A 12 20.40 10.74 0.83
C SER A 12 20.15 12.25 0.76
N ARG A 13 19.84 12.89 1.90
CA ARG A 13 19.69 14.35 2.00
C ARG A 13 20.95 15.09 1.61
N GLU A 14 22.11 14.66 2.13
CA GLU A 14 23.40 15.26 1.80
C GLU A 14 23.75 15.08 0.32
N GLN A 15 23.47 13.91 -0.27
CA GLN A 15 23.76 13.63 -1.67
C GLN A 15 22.96 14.50 -2.64
N GLY A 16 21.66 14.69 -2.41
CA GLY A 16 20.85 15.56 -3.26
C GLY A 16 21.24 17.04 -3.14
N TYR A 17 21.64 17.47 -1.94
CA TYR A 17 22.16 18.83 -1.72
C TYR A 17 23.47 19.07 -2.49
N ILE A 18 24.42 18.14 -2.36
CA ILE A 18 25.73 18.20 -3.02
C ILE A 18 25.57 18.18 -4.55
N TRP A 19 24.65 17.35 -5.07
CA TRP A 19 24.39 17.26 -6.50
C TRP A 19 23.80 18.56 -7.07
N LEU A 20 22.80 19.13 -6.40
CA LEU A 20 22.15 20.37 -6.83
C LEU A 20 23.15 21.55 -6.80
N GLU A 21 23.97 21.62 -5.75
CA GLU A 21 25.01 22.64 -5.61
C GLU A 21 26.06 22.53 -6.74
N GLN A 22 26.47 21.32 -7.12
CA GLN A 22 27.39 21.08 -8.23
C GLN A 22 26.78 21.47 -9.58
N GLU A 23 25.54 21.10 -9.86
CA GLU A 23 24.86 21.43 -11.11
C GLU A 23 24.71 22.95 -11.29
N LEU A 24 24.38 23.66 -10.21
CA LEU A 24 24.25 25.11 -10.22
C LEU A 24 25.59 25.82 -10.37
N LYS A 25 26.65 25.35 -9.71
CA LYS A 25 28.01 25.86 -9.91
C LYS A 25 28.46 25.68 -11.36
N MET A 26 28.14 24.54 -11.98
CA MET A 26 28.38 24.29 -13.41
C MET A 26 27.61 25.27 -14.29
N LYS A 27 26.30 25.44 -14.09
CA LYS A 27 25.46 26.38 -14.87
C LYS A 27 25.92 27.82 -14.72
N LEU A 28 26.27 28.24 -13.50
CA LEU A 28 26.83 29.56 -13.21
C LEU A 28 28.15 29.74 -13.97
N GLY A 29 29.09 28.80 -13.85
CA GLY A 29 30.39 28.85 -14.52
C GLY A 29 30.31 28.91 -16.05
N ILE A 30 29.40 28.16 -16.66
CA ILE A 30 29.16 28.23 -18.11
C ILE A 30 28.65 29.63 -18.50
N SER A 31 27.65 30.13 -17.77
CA SER A 31 27.06 31.44 -18.09
C SER A 31 28.03 32.60 -17.89
N THR A 32 28.88 32.57 -16.85
CA THR A 32 29.92 33.58 -16.64
C THR A 32 31.03 33.48 -17.68
N ALA A 33 31.41 32.28 -18.11
CA ALA A 33 32.36 32.09 -19.21
C ALA A 33 31.83 32.69 -20.53
N PHE A 34 30.55 32.48 -20.85
CA PHE A 34 29.92 33.12 -22.02
C PHE A 34 29.99 34.64 -21.97
N ILE A 35 29.66 35.25 -20.81
CA ILE A 35 29.75 36.70 -20.61
C ILE A 35 31.21 37.16 -20.79
N ALA A 36 32.17 36.46 -20.18
CA ALA A 36 33.58 36.81 -20.27
C ALA A 36 34.11 36.77 -21.71
N VAL A 37 33.78 35.72 -22.47
CA VAL A 37 34.17 35.57 -23.88
C VAL A 37 33.53 36.66 -24.74
N PHE A 38 32.25 36.98 -24.53
CA PHE A 38 31.55 38.03 -25.26
C PHE A 38 32.24 39.39 -25.10
N PHE A 39 32.56 39.79 -23.87
CA PHE A 39 33.26 41.05 -23.61
C PHE A 39 34.73 41.02 -24.05
N PHE A 40 35.38 39.85 -24.05
CA PHE A 40 36.73 39.68 -24.59
C PHE A 40 36.77 39.96 -26.11
N VAL A 41 35.80 39.44 -26.86
CA VAL A 41 35.68 39.70 -28.31
C VAL A 41 35.42 41.18 -28.59
N ILE A 42 34.54 41.83 -27.83
CA ILE A 42 34.30 43.28 -27.94
C ILE A 42 35.58 44.08 -27.69
N ARG A 43 36.37 43.69 -26.68
CA ARG A 43 37.66 44.33 -26.39
C ARG A 43 38.68 44.17 -27.53
N CYS A 44 38.63 43.08 -28.29
CA CYS A 44 39.49 42.90 -29.46
C CYS A 44 39.05 43.76 -30.66
N LEU A 45 37.75 44.05 -30.80
CA LEU A 45 37.20 44.77 -31.95
C LEU A 45 37.21 46.30 -31.78
N GLU A 46 37.10 46.82 -30.55
CA GLU A 46 37.02 48.26 -30.29
C GLU A 46 38.20 48.82 -29.45
N GLN A 47 38.79 49.94 -29.88
CA GLN A 47 39.91 50.61 -29.19
C GLN A 47 39.51 51.30 -27.86
N ASN A 48 38.24 51.70 -27.68
CA ASN A 48 37.76 52.47 -26.53
C ASN A 48 36.96 51.62 -25.51
N PHE A 49 37.62 50.63 -24.89
CA PHE A 49 37.01 49.69 -23.92
C PHE A 49 36.34 50.35 -22.69
N ARG A 50 36.68 51.61 -22.37
CA ARG A 50 36.19 52.30 -21.15
C ARG A 50 34.66 52.38 -21.08
N TYR A 51 33.97 52.49 -22.22
CA TYR A 51 32.51 52.59 -22.27
C TYR A 51 31.78 51.25 -22.05
N TRP A 52 32.47 50.11 -22.23
CA TRP A 52 31.89 48.77 -22.09
C TRP A 52 32.00 48.18 -20.68
N LEU A 53 32.86 48.75 -19.83
CA LEU A 53 33.03 48.32 -18.44
C LEU A 53 31.72 48.29 -17.60
N PRO A 54 30.84 49.32 -17.61
CA PRO A 54 29.59 49.27 -16.84
C PRO A 54 28.62 48.19 -17.34
N PHE A 55 28.61 47.89 -18.64
CA PHE A 55 27.78 46.83 -19.21
C PHE A 55 28.25 45.43 -18.75
N LEU A 56 29.56 45.21 -18.64
CA LEU A 56 30.11 43.96 -18.10
C LEU A 56 29.68 43.74 -16.66
N VAL A 57 29.81 44.78 -15.82
CA VAL A 57 29.42 44.71 -14.40
C VAL A 57 27.92 44.46 -14.30
N GLY A 58 27.10 45.17 -15.09
CA GLY A 58 25.65 44.94 -15.14
C GLY A 58 25.28 43.51 -15.52
N ALA A 59 25.92 42.94 -16.55
CA ALA A 59 25.67 41.57 -17.01
C ALA A 59 26.04 40.52 -15.96
N LEU A 60 27.15 40.71 -15.22
CA LEU A 60 27.53 39.79 -14.15
C LEU A 60 26.54 39.85 -12.97
N VAL A 61 26.07 41.05 -12.61
CA VAL A 61 25.09 41.23 -11.52
C VAL A 61 23.75 40.58 -11.88
N THR A 62 23.22 40.84 -13.08
CA THR A 62 21.94 40.24 -13.51
C THR A 62 22.03 38.73 -13.63
N ASN A 63 23.16 38.21 -14.12
CA ASN A 63 23.42 36.77 -14.16
C ASN A 63 23.44 36.13 -12.77
N GLY A 64 24.08 36.78 -11.80
CA GLY A 64 24.10 36.33 -10.41
C GLY A 64 22.70 36.32 -9.77
N ILE A 65 21.93 37.39 -9.96
CA ILE A 65 20.55 37.49 -9.46
C ILE A 65 19.66 36.41 -10.09
N TRP A 66 19.77 36.20 -11.40
CA TRP A 66 19.01 35.18 -12.12
C TRP A 66 19.34 33.78 -11.61
N ASN A 67 20.62 33.46 -11.43
CA ASN A 67 21.05 32.17 -10.89
C ASN A 67 20.59 31.97 -9.44
N TYR A 68 20.64 33.01 -8.59
CA TYR A 68 20.13 32.93 -7.23
C TYR A 68 18.62 32.64 -7.19
N PHE A 69 17.86 33.28 -8.08
CA PHE A 69 16.42 33.02 -8.19
C PHE A 69 16.12 31.60 -8.67
N LEU A 70 16.86 31.11 -9.67
CA LEU A 70 16.77 29.72 -10.13
C LEU A 70 17.12 28.72 -9.02
N TYR A 71 18.20 28.98 -8.26
CA TYR A 71 18.59 28.16 -7.12
C TYR A 71 17.48 28.09 -6.08
N LYS A 72 16.96 29.25 -5.67
CA LYS A 72 15.90 29.32 -4.65
C LYS A 72 14.65 28.54 -5.08
N ARG A 73 14.29 28.60 -6.36
CA ARG A 73 13.15 27.86 -6.91
C ARG A 73 13.39 26.35 -6.93
N GLU A 74 14.53 25.92 -7.46
CA GLU A 74 14.85 24.49 -7.59
C GLU A 74 15.02 23.82 -6.22
N TYR A 75 15.63 24.54 -5.28
CA TYR A 75 15.80 24.08 -3.91
C TYR A 75 14.46 23.86 -3.19
N GLY A 76 13.49 24.77 -3.39
CA GLY A 76 12.14 24.61 -2.87
C GLY A 76 11.44 23.35 -3.40
N ASN A 77 11.59 23.08 -4.70
CA ASN A 77 11.02 21.89 -5.35
C ASN A 77 11.65 20.60 -4.85
N TYR A 78 12.97 20.57 -4.65
CA TYR A 78 13.64 19.40 -4.08
C TYR A 78 13.17 19.13 -2.65
N LEU A 79 13.05 20.17 -1.82
CA LEU A 79 12.67 20.03 -0.42
C LEU A 79 11.22 19.56 -0.26
N SER A 80 10.31 20.00 -1.12
CA SER A 80 8.91 19.53 -1.11
C SER A 80 8.79 18.06 -1.52
N ILE A 81 9.45 17.63 -2.60
CA ILE A 81 9.49 16.22 -3.00
C ILE A 81 10.11 15.37 -1.89
N SER A 82 11.22 15.81 -1.30
CA SER A 82 11.84 15.09 -0.18
C SER A 82 10.92 14.98 1.02
N ARG A 83 10.16 16.03 1.37
CA ARG A 83 9.15 15.96 2.43
C ARG A 83 8.05 14.96 2.11
N TYR A 84 7.53 14.96 0.88
CA TYR A 84 6.54 13.99 0.43
C TYR A 84 7.05 12.55 0.59
N LEU A 85 8.27 12.29 0.08
CA LEU A 85 8.87 10.96 0.16
C LEU A 85 9.11 10.51 1.61
N ASN A 86 9.56 11.40 2.48
CA ASN A 86 9.71 11.07 3.91
C ASN A 86 8.37 10.77 4.57
N ALA A 87 7.33 11.57 4.31
CA ALA A 87 5.98 11.32 4.84
C ALA A 87 5.45 9.96 4.35
N PHE A 88 5.65 9.65 3.07
CA PHE A 88 5.30 8.36 2.48
C PHE A 88 6.07 7.19 3.14
N GLU A 89 7.38 7.36 3.39
CA GLU A 89 8.20 6.36 4.10
C GLU A 89 7.76 6.15 5.56
N GLU A 90 7.31 7.22 6.23
CA GLU A 90 6.75 7.17 7.60
C GLU A 90 5.33 6.58 7.64
N GLY A 91 4.71 6.34 6.48
CA GLY A 91 3.40 5.71 6.34
C GLY A 91 2.22 6.69 6.31
N ASP A 92 2.49 7.98 6.15
CA ASP A 92 1.50 9.00 5.85
C ASP A 92 1.27 9.07 4.33
N TYR A 93 0.16 8.47 3.88
CA TYR A 93 -0.20 8.36 2.48
C TYR A 93 -1.21 9.43 2.01
N ASP A 94 -1.70 10.25 2.95
CA ASP A 94 -2.68 11.32 2.70
C ASP A 94 -2.01 12.71 2.77
N PHE A 95 -0.67 12.73 2.76
CA PHE A 95 0.11 13.95 2.79
C PHE A 95 -0.11 14.76 1.52
N HIS A 96 -0.52 16.01 1.69
CA HIS A 96 -0.70 16.99 0.62
C HIS A 96 0.20 18.19 0.85
N THR A 97 0.81 18.69 -0.22
CA THR A 97 1.67 19.88 -0.13
C THR A 97 0.85 21.13 -0.48
N GLU A 98 0.62 22.01 0.50
CA GLU A 98 -0.09 23.30 0.29
C GLU A 98 0.79 24.37 -0.42
N GLU A 99 2.07 24.08 -0.66
CA GLU A 99 3.00 25.09 -1.13
C GLU A 99 2.86 25.42 -2.62
N ASP A 100 2.66 26.71 -2.91
CA ASP A 100 2.38 27.27 -4.24
C ASP A 100 3.56 27.22 -5.23
N TYR A 101 4.71 26.66 -4.82
CA TYR A 101 5.94 26.56 -5.65
C TYR A 101 5.78 25.61 -6.85
N MET A 102 4.67 24.87 -6.91
CA MET A 102 4.44 23.78 -7.87
C MET A 102 3.47 24.11 -9.02
N LYS A 103 3.18 25.38 -9.29
CA LYS A 103 2.20 25.74 -10.34
C LYS A 103 2.70 25.69 -11.80
N SER A 104 3.93 25.24 -12.08
CA SER A 104 4.44 25.24 -13.45
C SER A 104 5.44 24.12 -13.77
N GLY A 105 5.24 23.49 -14.94
CA GLY A 105 6.20 22.57 -15.54
C GLY A 105 6.13 21.13 -15.02
N ILE A 106 7.25 20.41 -15.16
CA ILE A 106 7.38 18.98 -14.88
C ILE A 106 7.18 18.66 -13.38
N HIS A 107 7.55 19.57 -12.48
CA HIS A 107 7.43 19.35 -11.04
C HIS A 107 5.98 19.24 -10.56
N SER A 108 5.04 19.95 -11.18
CA SER A 108 3.61 19.83 -10.88
C SER A 108 3.10 18.41 -11.15
N GLN A 109 3.50 17.85 -12.30
CA GLN A 109 3.14 16.49 -12.68
C GLN A 109 3.74 15.46 -11.72
N ILE A 110 5.00 15.64 -11.32
CA ILE A 110 5.65 14.73 -10.36
C ILE A 110 4.87 14.71 -9.04
N THR A 111 4.45 15.87 -8.53
CA THR A 111 3.69 15.94 -7.28
C THR A 111 2.31 15.33 -7.41
N GLU A 112 1.59 15.62 -8.49
CA GLU A 112 0.30 14.98 -8.75
C GLU A 112 0.44 13.45 -8.83
N HIS A 113 1.48 12.95 -9.49
CA HIS A 113 1.78 11.52 -9.55
C HIS A 113 2.11 10.94 -8.16
N LEU A 114 2.86 11.68 -7.33
CA LEU A 114 3.16 11.29 -5.96
C LEU A 114 1.87 11.22 -5.11
N GLU A 115 1.00 12.23 -5.18
CA GLU A 115 -0.30 12.24 -4.47
C GLU A 115 -1.22 11.09 -4.90
N ARG A 116 -1.29 10.81 -6.21
CA ARG A 116 -2.02 9.66 -6.73
C ARG A 116 -1.43 8.33 -6.27
N LEU A 117 -0.11 8.23 -6.16
CA LEU A 117 0.56 7.05 -5.64
C LEU A 117 0.28 6.87 -4.15
N GLY A 118 0.37 7.95 -3.36
CA GLY A 118 0.02 7.99 -1.94
C GLY A 118 -1.39 7.48 -1.71
N SER A 119 -2.39 8.10 -2.32
CA SER A 119 -3.81 7.68 -2.19
C SER A 119 -4.06 6.22 -2.61
N ALA A 120 -3.42 5.75 -3.68
CA ALA A 120 -3.50 4.34 -4.10
C ALA A 120 -2.91 3.39 -3.05
N PHE A 121 -1.73 3.71 -2.51
CA PHE A 121 -1.10 2.92 -1.44
C PHE A 121 -1.90 2.97 -0.14
N GLY A 122 -2.44 4.13 0.23
CA GLY A 122 -3.33 4.27 1.38
C GLY A 122 -4.58 3.38 1.27
N THR A 123 -5.19 3.36 0.08
CA THR A 123 -6.33 2.48 -0.22
C THR A 123 -5.94 0.99 -0.12
N LEU A 124 -4.80 0.62 -0.70
CA LEU A 124 -4.30 -0.76 -0.65
C LEU A 124 -4.00 -1.20 0.79
N ARG A 125 -3.36 -0.35 1.60
CA ARG A 125 -3.11 -0.61 3.03
C ARG A 125 -4.43 -0.85 3.75
N ASN A 126 -5.42 0.01 3.57
CA ASN A 126 -6.70 -0.11 4.26
C ASN A 126 -7.39 -1.43 3.92
N ARG A 127 -7.36 -1.85 2.65
CA ARG A 127 -7.88 -3.17 2.23
C ARG A 127 -7.13 -4.33 2.88
N LEU A 128 -5.80 -4.27 2.95
CA LEU A 128 -5.00 -5.31 3.60
C LEU A 128 -5.30 -5.41 5.11
N VAL A 129 -5.50 -4.28 5.77
CA VAL A 129 -5.89 -4.25 7.20
C VAL A 129 -7.29 -4.84 7.37
N GLU A 130 -8.23 -4.47 6.51
CA GLU A 130 -9.59 -4.99 6.53
C GLU A 130 -9.62 -6.51 6.29
N GLU A 131 -8.92 -7.02 5.26
CA GLU A 131 -8.80 -8.46 5.02
C GLU A 131 -8.19 -9.19 6.22
N LYS A 132 -7.13 -8.65 6.81
CA LYS A 132 -6.50 -9.23 8.00
C LYS A 132 -7.47 -9.32 9.19
N GLU A 133 -8.20 -8.24 9.47
CA GLU A 133 -9.17 -8.24 10.57
C GLU A 133 -10.35 -9.18 10.27
N ASN A 134 -10.81 -9.28 9.01
CA ASN A 134 -11.84 -10.21 8.59
C ASN A 134 -11.40 -11.68 8.78
N THR A 135 -10.19 -12.04 8.35
CA THR A 135 -9.63 -13.39 8.58
C THR A 135 -9.51 -13.68 10.07
N LYS A 136 -9.07 -12.71 10.89
CA LYS A 136 -8.98 -12.87 12.35
C LYS A 136 -10.34 -13.05 13.01
N ALA A 137 -11.35 -12.28 12.60
CA ALA A 137 -12.73 -12.41 13.07
C ALA A 137 -13.28 -13.80 12.73
N LEU A 138 -13.10 -14.25 11.49
CA LEU A 138 -13.54 -15.56 11.03
C LEU A 138 -12.89 -16.71 11.82
N ILE A 139 -11.57 -16.66 12.05
CA ILE A 139 -10.86 -17.66 12.86
C ILE A 139 -11.42 -17.70 14.29
N THR A 140 -11.73 -16.53 14.86
CA THR A 140 -12.30 -16.40 16.20
C THR A 140 -13.70 -17.02 16.26
N ASP A 141 -14.55 -16.71 15.29
CA ASP A 141 -15.91 -17.25 15.19
C ASP A 141 -15.90 -18.78 15.03
N ILE A 142 -15.05 -19.31 14.14
CA ILE A 142 -14.89 -20.76 13.98
C ILE A 142 -14.41 -21.40 15.27
N SER A 143 -13.45 -20.79 15.97
CA SER A 143 -12.97 -21.30 17.27
C SER A 143 -14.07 -21.36 18.32
N HIS A 144 -14.97 -20.37 18.36
CA HIS A 144 -16.14 -20.40 19.23
C HIS A 144 -17.14 -21.49 18.81
N GLN A 145 -17.43 -21.60 17.51
CA GLN A 145 -18.32 -22.63 16.97
C GLN A 145 -17.81 -24.06 17.18
N LEU A 146 -16.49 -24.27 17.27
CA LEU A 146 -15.89 -25.56 17.60
C LEU A 146 -15.95 -25.88 19.10
N LYS A 147 -15.85 -24.90 20.00
CA LYS A 147 -15.92 -25.13 21.46
C LYS A 147 -17.25 -25.72 21.91
N THR A 148 -18.36 -25.28 21.32
CA THR A 148 -19.72 -25.73 21.66
C THR A 148 -19.94 -27.24 21.45
N PRO A 149 -19.71 -27.81 20.26
CA PRO A 149 -19.87 -29.25 20.04
C PRO A 149 -18.86 -30.07 20.83
N ILE A 150 -17.63 -29.55 21.07
CA ILE A 150 -16.64 -30.22 21.93
C ILE A 150 -17.14 -30.34 23.37
N ALA A 151 -17.71 -29.27 23.93
CA ALA A 151 -18.28 -29.29 25.27
C ALA A 151 -19.49 -30.24 25.37
N ALA A 152 -20.37 -30.23 24.35
CA ALA A 152 -21.53 -31.12 24.28
C ALA A 152 -21.12 -32.61 24.17
N LEU A 153 -20.04 -32.90 23.44
CA LEU A 153 -19.41 -34.23 23.38
C LEU A 153 -18.87 -34.65 24.74
N GLY A 154 -18.15 -33.76 25.42
CA GLY A 154 -17.63 -34.01 26.77
C GLY A 154 -18.74 -34.39 27.75
N LEU A 155 -19.83 -33.61 27.77
CA LEU A 155 -21.00 -33.87 28.61
C LEU A 155 -21.67 -35.20 28.26
N SER A 156 -21.83 -35.50 26.97
CA SER A 156 -22.45 -36.74 26.52
C SER A 156 -21.63 -37.96 26.92
N PHE A 157 -20.29 -37.88 26.85
CA PHE A 157 -19.40 -38.93 27.34
C PHE A 157 -19.39 -39.05 28.86
N GLU A 158 -19.53 -37.95 29.60
CA GLU A 158 -19.63 -37.95 31.05
C GLU A 158 -20.93 -38.64 31.51
N LEU A 159 -22.05 -38.34 30.86
CA LEU A 159 -23.35 -38.98 31.12
C LEU A 159 -23.33 -40.48 30.78
N VAL A 160 -22.71 -40.87 29.66
CA VAL A 160 -22.58 -42.28 29.25
C VAL A 160 -21.75 -43.12 30.24
N LYS A 161 -20.87 -42.48 31.02
CA LYS A 161 -20.03 -43.12 32.05
C LYS A 161 -20.73 -43.27 33.40
N ASP A 162 -21.85 -42.61 33.62
CA ASP A 162 -22.63 -42.74 34.85
C ASP A 162 -23.18 -44.17 34.97
N GLU A 163 -23.20 -44.72 36.19
CA GLU A 163 -23.68 -46.09 36.44
C GLU A 163 -25.20 -46.14 36.61
N ASP A 164 -25.84 -45.01 36.92
CA ASP A 164 -27.27 -44.91 37.22
C ASP A 164 -28.16 -44.69 35.97
N ILE A 165 -27.59 -44.66 34.77
CA ILE A 165 -28.33 -44.44 33.51
C ILE A 165 -28.80 -45.75 32.85
N THR A 166 -29.99 -45.71 32.27
CA THR A 166 -30.55 -46.86 31.54
C THR A 166 -29.84 -47.10 30.20
N ALA A 167 -29.95 -48.32 29.67
CA ALA A 167 -29.39 -48.66 28.35
C ALA A 167 -29.99 -47.80 27.21
N ALA A 168 -31.24 -47.35 27.34
CA ALA A 168 -31.89 -46.48 26.38
C ALA A 168 -31.32 -45.05 26.40
N GLU A 169 -31.13 -44.48 27.59
CA GLU A 169 -30.50 -43.16 27.76
C GLU A 169 -29.04 -43.16 27.29
N LYS A 170 -28.31 -44.25 27.56
CA LYS A 170 -26.94 -44.43 27.07
C LYS A 170 -26.86 -44.40 25.54
N MET A 171 -27.83 -45.02 24.86
CA MET A 171 -27.91 -45.01 23.40
C MET A 171 -28.23 -43.60 22.87
N GLU A 172 -29.16 -42.88 23.52
CA GLU A 172 -29.51 -41.50 23.15
C GLU A 172 -28.31 -40.54 23.27
N PHE A 173 -27.52 -40.65 24.34
CA PHE A 173 -26.32 -39.83 24.51
C PHE A 173 -25.20 -40.17 23.51
N LEU A 174 -25.04 -41.45 23.16
CA LEU A 174 -24.11 -41.86 22.10
C LEU A 174 -24.53 -41.33 20.73
N GLU A 175 -25.83 -41.35 20.41
CA GLU A 175 -26.37 -40.80 19.16
C GLU A 175 -26.19 -39.28 19.10
N ARG A 176 -26.41 -38.55 20.21
CA ARG A 176 -26.08 -37.12 20.31
C ARG A 176 -24.59 -36.86 20.10
N ALA A 177 -23.72 -37.65 20.72
CA ALA A 177 -22.27 -37.53 20.53
C ALA A 177 -21.86 -37.73 19.07
N GLU A 178 -22.44 -38.72 18.38
CA GLU A 178 -22.21 -38.95 16.95
C GLU A 178 -22.63 -37.74 16.09
N GLN A 179 -23.78 -37.14 16.38
CA GLN A 179 -24.25 -35.93 15.69
C GLN A 179 -23.30 -34.74 15.89
N GLU A 180 -22.78 -34.53 17.10
CA GLU A 180 -21.82 -33.45 17.39
C GLU A 180 -20.45 -33.67 16.71
N VAL A 181 -19.98 -34.93 16.59
CA VAL A 181 -18.79 -35.27 15.78
C VAL A 181 -19.03 -34.97 14.30
N GLY A 182 -20.23 -35.27 13.79
CA GLY A 182 -20.63 -34.91 12.42
C GLY A 182 -20.56 -33.41 12.16
N LYS A 183 -21.07 -32.59 13.09
CA LYS A 183 -20.97 -31.12 13.02
C LYS A 183 -19.52 -30.63 13.05
N LEU A 184 -18.68 -31.20 13.91
CA LEU A 184 -17.24 -30.87 13.97
C LEU A 184 -16.52 -31.15 12.64
N ASN A 185 -16.78 -32.31 12.02
CA ASN A 185 -16.20 -32.66 10.72
C ASN A 185 -16.63 -31.68 9.61
N TYR A 186 -17.90 -31.25 9.61
CA TYR A 186 -18.40 -30.26 8.67
C TYR A 186 -17.71 -28.89 8.84
N LEU A 187 -17.60 -28.41 10.09
CA LEU A 187 -16.92 -27.14 10.40
C LEU A 187 -15.43 -27.18 10.03
N LEU A 188 -14.74 -28.27 10.34
CA LEU A 188 -13.34 -28.47 9.98
C LEU A 188 -13.15 -28.51 8.45
N GLY A 189 -14.04 -29.21 7.73
CA GLY A 189 -14.02 -29.22 6.27
C GLY A 189 -14.21 -27.84 5.66
N THR A 190 -15.09 -27.03 6.24
CA THR A 190 -15.32 -25.63 5.83
C THR A 190 -14.06 -24.78 6.06
N LEU A 191 -13.42 -24.92 7.23
CA LEU A 191 -12.18 -24.22 7.55
C LEU A 191 -11.03 -24.61 6.61
N LEU A 192 -10.87 -25.89 6.29
CA LEU A 192 -9.84 -26.38 5.36
C LEU A 192 -10.07 -25.86 3.94
N ASN A 193 -11.32 -25.83 3.49
CA ASN A 193 -11.66 -25.26 2.18
C ASN A 193 -11.36 -23.76 2.14
N LEU A 194 -11.65 -23.03 3.21
CA LEU A 194 -11.36 -21.60 3.30
C LEU A 194 -9.84 -21.33 3.31
N SER A 195 -9.07 -22.10 4.08
CA SER A 195 -7.61 -22.02 4.08
C SER A 195 -6.99 -22.29 2.70
N ARG A 196 -7.56 -23.25 1.95
CA ARG A 196 -7.15 -23.50 0.55
C ARG A 196 -7.49 -22.34 -0.38
N LEU A 197 -8.60 -21.65 -0.13
CA LEU A 197 -9.01 -20.47 -0.91
C LEU A 197 -8.05 -19.30 -0.66
N GLU A 198 -7.71 -19.01 0.59
CA GLU A 198 -6.74 -17.97 0.96
C GLU A 198 -5.33 -18.24 0.41
N ALA A 199 -4.92 -19.51 0.34
CA ALA A 199 -3.62 -19.91 -0.20
C ALA A 199 -3.55 -19.90 -1.75
N ASP A 200 -4.57 -19.36 -2.43
CA ASP A 200 -4.73 -19.39 -3.89
C ASP A 200 -4.63 -20.83 -4.48
N MET A 201 -4.93 -21.83 -3.65
CA MET A 201 -4.86 -23.24 -4.02
C MET A 201 -6.15 -23.73 -4.70
N ILE A 202 -7.23 -22.95 -4.66
CA ILE A 202 -8.47 -23.25 -5.37
C ILE A 202 -8.42 -22.61 -6.75
N ARG A 203 -7.97 -23.37 -7.75
CA ARG A 203 -8.14 -23.01 -9.15
C ARG A 203 -9.56 -23.35 -9.58
N LEU A 204 -10.38 -22.31 -9.76
CA LEU A 204 -11.69 -22.47 -10.39
C LEU A 204 -11.49 -22.81 -11.87
N GLU A 205 -12.01 -23.95 -12.31
CA GLU A 205 -12.09 -24.32 -13.73
C GLU A 205 -13.52 -24.01 -14.23
N PRO A 206 -13.77 -22.80 -14.77
CA PRO A 206 -15.07 -22.49 -15.34
C PRO A 206 -15.35 -23.38 -16.55
N LYS A 207 -16.54 -23.97 -16.58
CA LYS A 207 -17.04 -24.80 -17.68
C LYS A 207 -18.35 -24.22 -18.18
N GLU A 208 -18.54 -24.19 -19.50
CA GLU A 208 -19.85 -23.87 -20.05
C GLU A 208 -20.87 -24.92 -19.61
N ALA A 209 -21.90 -24.48 -18.90
CA ALA A 209 -22.95 -25.33 -18.37
C ALA A 209 -24.31 -24.64 -18.52
N SER A 210 -25.34 -25.43 -18.84
CA SER A 210 -26.72 -24.94 -18.96
C SER A 210 -27.25 -24.46 -17.61
N LEU A 211 -27.57 -23.17 -17.51
CA LEU A 211 -28.16 -22.57 -16.30
C LEU A 211 -29.46 -23.28 -15.90
N LYS A 212 -30.27 -23.69 -16.90
CA LYS A 212 -31.52 -24.44 -16.70
C LYS A 212 -31.27 -25.78 -16.03
N GLU A 213 -30.27 -26.52 -16.48
CA GLU A 213 -29.94 -27.83 -15.88
C GLU A 213 -29.43 -27.69 -14.45
N THR A 214 -28.60 -26.67 -14.19
CA THR A 214 -28.11 -26.37 -12.84
C THR A 214 -29.27 -26.06 -11.89
N LEU A 215 -30.23 -25.23 -12.32
CA LEU A 215 -31.42 -24.90 -11.54
C LEU A 215 -32.30 -26.13 -11.27
N VAL A 216 -32.57 -26.94 -12.29
CA VAL A 216 -33.36 -28.17 -12.12
C VAL A 216 -32.68 -29.13 -11.15
N ARG A 217 -31.35 -29.27 -11.23
CA ARG A 217 -30.57 -30.15 -10.33
C ARG A 217 -30.61 -29.65 -8.88
N ALA A 218 -30.48 -28.33 -8.67
CA ALA A 218 -30.57 -27.72 -7.35
C ALA A 218 -31.97 -27.88 -6.73
N VAL A 219 -33.02 -27.62 -7.51
CA VAL A 219 -34.41 -27.75 -7.06
C VAL A 219 -34.73 -29.20 -6.71
N ASN A 220 -34.36 -30.16 -7.58
CA ASN A 220 -34.60 -31.57 -7.32
C ASN A 220 -33.89 -32.08 -6.05
N GLY A 221 -32.68 -31.58 -5.76
CA GLY A 221 -31.94 -31.93 -4.56
C GLY A 221 -32.62 -31.53 -3.24
N ILE A 222 -33.44 -30.46 -3.27
CA ILE A 222 -34.19 -29.98 -2.11
C ILE A 222 -35.60 -30.57 -2.10
N PHE A 223 -36.21 -30.75 -3.27
CA PHE A 223 -37.59 -31.21 -3.42
C PHE A 223 -37.84 -32.56 -2.73
N ILE A 224 -36.89 -33.50 -2.82
CA ILE A 224 -37.00 -34.80 -2.14
C ILE A 224 -37.08 -34.63 -0.61
N LYS A 225 -36.15 -33.87 -0.02
CA LYS A 225 -36.12 -33.60 1.42
C LYS A 225 -37.33 -32.80 1.92
N ALA A 226 -37.89 -31.93 1.07
CA ALA A 226 -39.08 -31.15 1.39
C ALA A 226 -40.35 -32.02 1.39
N ASN A 227 -40.42 -33.03 0.52
CA ASN A 227 -41.58 -33.90 0.40
C ASN A 227 -41.61 -35.01 1.47
N GLU A 228 -40.45 -35.39 2.04
CA GLU A 228 -40.32 -36.33 3.17
C GLU A 228 -40.76 -35.73 4.52
N LYS A 229 -40.94 -34.41 4.62
CA LYS A 229 -41.39 -33.71 5.84
C LYS A 229 -42.91 -33.47 5.89
N LYS A 230 -43.69 -34.17 5.07
CA LYS A 230 -45.18 -34.13 5.12
C LYS A 230 -45.75 -35.15 6.07
#